data_AF-A0A956IBN5-F1
#
_entry.id   AF-A0A956IBN5-F1
#
_cell.length_a   1.000
_cell.length_b   1.000
_cell.length_c   1.000
_cell.angle_alpha   90.00
_cell.angle_beta   90.00
_cell.angle_gamma   90.00
#
_symmetry.space_group_name_H-M   'P 1'
#
loop_
_entity.id
_entity.type
_entity.pdbx_description
1 polymer ?
#
loop_
_entity_poly.entity_id
_entity_poly.type
_entity_poly.pdbx_seq_one_letter_code
_entity_poly.pdbx_strand_id
1 'polypeptide(L)'
;MTDLRADRATLGAPMPKVLLKTFETYLPHLLGVTDPSYSDLVSVATKRFDAYVRSIPPDEGVRDELVQLLALTFGFGMLSGGFPQVPWKQDAARREAFVRRLYTSDETLMDRFVDVVRFVSRLVPSAPRASIRDLAKSLRELASLAFYSNPGSDMRVTGYQPIQQRDYSTRGDVDVVELRRLGQPDLFDPKEVASIFQEHHPYDLGRLFANDGRPKIAVIGSGAGGAVVAARLAQTGRYDVAIFESGPRMRPGEYPLDTFVGMSRLFEGGLMTLSRNLDIHLLRGRVVGGGTVMTSGLSVKMRAETMDRWCSTAGELAIGVTRAELEAGFDAVHAVQHMGPLDDLPDAL
;
A
#
# COMPACT_ATOMS: atom_id res chain seq x y z
N MET A 1 -0.48 -24.67 -11.58
CA MET A 1 -0.80 -24.21 -10.20
C MET A 1 -1.44 -22.82 -10.17
N THR A 2 -1.14 -21.94 -11.12
CA THR A 2 -1.73 -20.59 -11.28
C THR A 2 -3.22 -20.62 -11.64
N ASP A 3 -3.64 -21.51 -12.54
CA ASP A 3 -5.05 -21.60 -13.00
C ASP A 3 -6.03 -21.93 -11.85
N LEU A 4 -5.71 -22.95 -11.03
CA LEU A 4 -6.56 -23.37 -9.91
C LEU A 4 -6.67 -22.32 -8.79
N ARG A 5 -5.66 -21.46 -8.62
CA ARG A 5 -5.69 -20.37 -7.64
C ARG A 5 -6.53 -19.20 -8.14
N ALA A 6 -6.48 -18.91 -9.44
CA ALA A 6 -7.30 -17.87 -10.05
C ALA A 6 -8.80 -18.22 -10.01
N ASP A 7 -9.14 -19.50 -10.16
CA ASP A 7 -10.54 -19.97 -10.14
C ASP A 7 -11.23 -19.79 -8.81
N ARG A 8 -10.48 -19.86 -7.71
CA ARG A 8 -11.05 -19.72 -6.37
C ARG A 8 -11.09 -18.26 -5.91
N ALA A 9 -10.33 -17.36 -6.55
CA ALA A 9 -10.00 -16.00 -6.09
C ALA A 9 -11.24 -15.19 -5.65
N THR A 10 -11.28 -14.78 -4.38
CA THR A 10 -12.33 -13.92 -3.83
C THR A 10 -11.97 -12.48 -4.15
N LEU A 11 -12.78 -11.86 -5.00
CA LEU A 11 -12.63 -10.46 -5.37
C LEU A 11 -13.53 -9.56 -4.54
N GLY A 12 -13.07 -8.33 -4.31
CA GLY A 12 -13.94 -7.23 -3.96
C GLY A 12 -14.98 -7.00 -5.07
N ALA A 13 -16.16 -6.50 -4.68
CA ALA A 13 -17.17 -6.08 -5.65
C ALA A 13 -16.60 -4.99 -6.57
N PRO A 14 -17.00 -4.94 -7.86
CA PRO A 14 -16.56 -3.86 -8.75
C PRO A 14 -16.99 -2.49 -8.21
N MET A 15 -16.24 -1.45 -8.54
CA MET A 15 -16.66 -0.10 -8.19
C MET A 15 -17.95 0.27 -8.92
N PRO A 16 -18.87 1.01 -8.29
CA PRO A 16 -20.09 1.45 -8.96
C PRO A 16 -19.74 2.27 -10.21
N LYS A 17 -20.36 1.93 -11.36
CA LYS A 17 -20.05 2.56 -12.66
C LYS A 17 -20.12 4.09 -12.64
N VAL A 18 -21.06 4.65 -11.87
CA VAL A 18 -21.21 6.10 -11.67
C VAL A 18 -19.97 6.72 -11.01
N LEU A 19 -19.38 6.04 -10.04
CA LEU A 19 -18.21 6.51 -9.30
C LEU A 19 -16.93 6.39 -10.13
N LEU A 20 -16.75 5.28 -10.87
CA LEU A 20 -15.65 5.15 -11.83
C LEU A 20 -15.71 6.23 -12.91
N LYS A 21 -16.90 6.47 -13.47
CA LYS A 21 -17.09 7.52 -14.46
C LYS A 21 -16.81 8.92 -13.89
N THR A 22 -17.10 9.13 -12.60
CA THR A 22 -16.76 10.37 -11.90
C THR A 22 -15.24 10.52 -11.77
N PHE A 23 -14.55 9.46 -11.35
CA PHE A 23 -13.09 9.44 -11.26
C PHE A 23 -12.45 9.71 -12.62
N GLU A 24 -12.85 8.99 -13.67
CA GLU A 24 -12.37 9.17 -15.04
C GLU A 24 -12.60 10.60 -15.57
N THR A 25 -13.74 11.21 -15.20
CA THR A 25 -14.07 12.58 -15.64
C THR A 25 -13.18 13.63 -14.99
N TYR A 26 -12.89 13.50 -13.69
CA TYR A 26 -12.12 14.51 -12.96
C TYR A 26 -10.61 14.26 -12.99
N LEU A 27 -10.15 13.03 -13.23
CA LEU A 27 -8.73 12.67 -13.25
C LEU A 27 -7.88 13.61 -14.13
N PRO A 28 -8.25 13.91 -15.39
CA PRO A 28 -7.44 14.81 -16.24
C PRO A 28 -7.29 16.21 -15.65
N HIS A 29 -8.36 16.72 -15.02
CA HIS A 29 -8.37 18.04 -14.41
C HIS A 29 -7.60 18.09 -13.08
N LEU A 30 -7.64 17.00 -12.31
CA LEU A 30 -6.87 16.86 -11.05
C LEU A 30 -5.36 16.87 -11.30
N LEU A 31 -4.92 16.32 -12.44
CA LEU A 31 -3.50 16.21 -12.79
C LEU A 31 -3.02 17.25 -13.79
N GLY A 32 -3.92 18.01 -14.42
CA GLY A 32 -3.59 18.94 -15.49
C GLY A 32 -3.25 18.27 -16.83
N VAL A 33 -3.68 17.03 -17.04
CA VAL A 33 -3.45 16.23 -18.26
C VAL A 33 -4.69 16.23 -19.16
N THR A 34 -5.25 17.42 -19.43
CA THR A 34 -6.53 17.60 -20.14
C THR A 34 -6.43 17.49 -21.67
N ASP A 35 -5.22 17.36 -22.22
CA ASP A 35 -5.03 17.16 -23.65
C ASP A 35 -5.70 15.85 -24.12
N PRO A 36 -6.49 15.87 -25.23
CA PRO A 36 -7.17 14.67 -25.73
C PRO A 36 -6.26 13.48 -26.03
N SER A 37 -4.97 13.71 -26.30
CA SER A 37 -3.97 12.65 -26.51
C SER A 37 -3.80 11.74 -25.30
N TYR A 38 -4.15 12.18 -24.09
CA TYR A 38 -4.10 11.36 -22.87
C TYR A 38 -5.37 10.53 -22.63
N SER A 39 -6.41 10.66 -23.46
CA SER A 39 -7.72 10.01 -23.22
C SER A 39 -7.65 8.49 -23.05
N ASP A 40 -6.86 7.80 -23.87
CA ASP A 40 -6.65 6.35 -23.75
C ASP A 40 -5.94 5.99 -22.43
N LEU A 41 -4.93 6.77 -22.05
CA LEU A 41 -4.19 6.58 -20.79
C LEU A 41 -5.10 6.81 -19.57
N VAL A 42 -5.99 7.79 -19.63
CA VAL A 42 -6.99 8.05 -18.58
C VAL A 42 -7.98 6.88 -18.45
N SER A 43 -8.42 6.32 -19.58
CA SER A 43 -9.31 5.16 -19.59
C SER A 43 -8.61 3.91 -19.02
N VAL A 44 -7.36 3.65 -19.41
CA VAL A 44 -6.56 2.56 -18.87
C VAL A 44 -6.30 2.75 -17.38
N ALA A 45 -5.92 3.95 -16.93
CA ALA A 45 -5.72 4.28 -15.52
C ALA A 45 -6.98 3.99 -14.69
N THR A 46 -8.16 4.36 -15.19
CA THR A 46 -9.45 4.08 -14.52
C THR A 46 -9.74 2.59 -14.41
N LYS A 47 -9.48 1.82 -15.48
CA LYS A 47 -9.67 0.36 -15.49
C LYS A 47 -8.71 -0.34 -14.55
N ARG A 48 -7.43 0.08 -14.54
CA ARG A 48 -6.41 -0.43 -13.61
C ARG A 48 -6.75 -0.12 -12.17
N PHE A 49 -7.28 1.08 -11.89
CA PHE A 49 -7.76 1.44 -10.56
C PHE A 49 -8.92 0.54 -10.10
N ASP A 50 -9.92 0.26 -10.94
CA ASP A 50 -10.99 -0.71 -10.60
C ASP A 50 -10.43 -2.11 -10.35
N ALA A 51 -9.52 -2.59 -11.21
CA ALA A 51 -8.87 -3.90 -11.03
C ALA A 51 -8.11 -3.96 -9.70
N TYR A 52 -7.34 -2.93 -9.37
CA TYR A 52 -6.63 -2.79 -8.12
C TYR A 52 -7.58 -2.85 -6.91
N VAL A 53 -8.66 -2.06 -6.90
CA VAL A 53 -9.62 -2.07 -5.78
C VAL A 53 -10.29 -3.44 -5.62
N ARG A 54 -10.54 -4.14 -6.72
CA ARG A 54 -11.14 -5.47 -6.72
C ARG A 54 -10.18 -6.57 -6.23
N SER A 55 -8.88 -6.37 -6.36
CA SER A 55 -7.89 -7.37 -5.92
C SER A 55 -7.54 -7.29 -4.44
N ILE A 56 -7.93 -6.22 -3.75
CA ILE A 56 -7.80 -6.10 -2.29
C ILE A 56 -8.78 -7.09 -1.62
N PRO A 57 -8.35 -7.84 -0.58
CA PRO A 57 -9.24 -8.74 0.14
C PRO A 57 -10.50 -8.01 0.67
N PRO A 58 -11.71 -8.57 0.45
CA PRO A 58 -12.96 -7.90 0.82
C PRO A 58 -13.11 -7.60 2.31
N ASP A 59 -12.47 -8.39 3.17
CA ASP A 59 -12.51 -8.29 4.63
C ASP A 59 -11.71 -7.10 5.20
N GLU A 60 -10.87 -6.45 4.38
CA GLU A 60 -10.08 -5.29 4.82
C GLU A 60 -10.84 -3.95 4.79
N GLY A 61 -12.07 -3.91 4.27
CA GLY A 61 -12.97 -2.74 4.37
C GLY A 61 -12.57 -1.47 3.58
N VAL A 62 -11.35 -1.40 3.06
CA VAL A 62 -10.80 -0.26 2.29
C VAL A 62 -11.66 0.16 1.11
N ARG A 63 -12.27 -0.80 0.43
CA ARG A 63 -13.16 -0.52 -0.71
C ARG A 63 -14.28 0.44 -0.33
N ASP A 64 -14.87 0.26 0.85
CA ASP A 64 -16.01 1.06 1.27
C ASP A 64 -15.58 2.51 1.58
N GLU A 65 -14.36 2.72 2.07
CA GLU A 65 -13.77 4.05 2.23
C GLU A 65 -13.57 4.74 0.87
N LEU A 66 -13.05 4.03 -0.14
CA LEU A 66 -12.89 4.55 -1.50
C LEU A 66 -14.24 4.84 -2.18
N VAL A 67 -15.24 3.99 -1.96
CA VAL A 67 -16.62 4.22 -2.44
C VAL A 67 -17.20 5.48 -1.80
N GLN A 68 -17.03 5.66 -0.48
CA GLN A 68 -17.48 6.87 0.21
C GLN A 68 -16.77 8.13 -0.32
N LEU A 69 -15.45 8.07 -0.51
CA LEU A 69 -14.65 9.16 -1.07
C LEU A 69 -15.16 9.60 -2.46
N LEU A 70 -15.35 8.64 -3.36
CA LEU A 70 -15.84 8.94 -4.71
C LEU A 70 -17.32 9.33 -4.72
N ALA A 71 -18.15 8.81 -3.83
CA ALA A 71 -19.56 9.21 -3.70
C ALA A 71 -19.69 10.66 -3.24
N LEU A 72 -18.86 11.07 -2.27
CA LEU A 72 -18.75 12.47 -1.85
C LEU A 72 -18.31 13.34 -3.03
N THR A 73 -17.27 12.92 -3.76
CA THR A 73 -16.77 13.62 -4.95
C THR A 73 -17.85 13.78 -6.02
N PHE A 74 -18.63 12.74 -6.28
CA PHE A 74 -19.76 12.77 -7.20
C PHE A 74 -20.84 13.76 -6.76
N GLY A 75 -21.25 13.71 -5.49
CA GLY A 75 -22.25 14.60 -4.94
C GLY A 75 -21.83 16.07 -5.01
N PHE A 76 -20.58 16.38 -4.61
CA PHE A 76 -20.05 17.73 -4.67
C PHE A 76 -19.84 18.22 -6.10
N GLY A 77 -19.29 17.36 -6.96
CA GLY A 77 -19.15 17.63 -8.38
C GLY A 77 -20.49 17.98 -9.00
N MET A 78 -21.55 17.22 -8.70
CA MET A 78 -22.90 17.46 -9.22
C MET A 78 -23.46 18.83 -8.83
N LEU A 79 -23.27 19.23 -7.57
CA LEU A 79 -23.81 20.48 -7.01
C LEU A 79 -22.93 21.71 -7.29
N SER A 80 -21.71 21.53 -7.80
CA SER A 80 -20.80 22.61 -8.12
C SER A 80 -21.23 23.34 -9.39
N GLY A 81 -21.31 24.68 -9.37
CA GLY A 81 -21.51 25.49 -10.58
C GLY A 81 -22.96 25.73 -11.02
N GLY A 82 -23.91 25.80 -10.09
CA GLY A 82 -25.31 26.17 -10.38
C GLY A 82 -26.25 24.97 -10.40
N PHE A 83 -26.99 24.77 -11.51
CA PHE A 83 -27.99 23.70 -11.60
C PHE A 83 -27.34 22.31 -11.52
N PRO A 84 -27.89 21.35 -10.75
CA PRO A 84 -27.29 20.03 -10.58
C PRO A 84 -27.02 19.32 -11.91
N GLN A 85 -25.76 18.95 -12.13
CA GLN A 85 -25.35 18.27 -13.37
C GLN A 85 -24.27 17.23 -13.08
N VAL A 86 -24.51 15.99 -13.50
CA VAL A 86 -23.53 14.90 -13.31
C VAL A 86 -22.17 15.24 -13.95
N PRO A 87 -21.04 14.81 -13.33
CA PRO A 87 -19.69 15.22 -13.73
C PRO A 87 -19.41 15.12 -15.24
N TRP A 88 -19.72 13.97 -15.85
CA TRP A 88 -19.43 13.71 -17.26
C TRP A 88 -20.29 14.51 -18.25
N LYS A 89 -21.34 15.21 -17.79
CA LYS A 89 -22.12 16.14 -18.62
C LYS A 89 -21.65 17.59 -18.50
N GLN A 90 -20.82 17.89 -17.50
CA GLN A 90 -20.28 19.24 -17.29
C GLN A 90 -19.33 19.62 -18.42
N ASP A 91 -19.26 20.90 -18.77
CA ASP A 91 -18.21 21.42 -19.64
C ASP A 91 -16.84 21.46 -18.92
N ALA A 92 -15.78 21.71 -19.68
CA ALA A 92 -14.41 21.73 -19.14
C ALA A 92 -14.21 22.83 -18.09
N ALA A 93 -14.77 24.02 -18.30
CA ALA A 93 -14.64 25.15 -17.39
C ALA A 93 -15.27 24.87 -16.02
N ARG A 94 -16.44 24.20 -16.01
CA ARG A 94 -17.13 23.78 -14.79
C ARG A 94 -16.35 22.72 -14.03
N ARG A 95 -15.73 21.75 -14.73
CA ARG A 95 -14.86 20.73 -14.11
C ARG A 95 -13.61 21.36 -13.52
N GLU A 96 -12.96 22.26 -14.25
CA GLU A 96 -11.78 22.99 -13.77
C GLU A 96 -12.12 23.87 -12.57
N ALA A 97 -13.25 24.59 -12.60
CA ALA A 97 -13.71 25.40 -11.48
C ALA A 97 -13.98 24.55 -10.23
N PHE A 98 -14.57 23.36 -10.39
CA PHE A 98 -14.76 22.41 -9.29
C PHE A 98 -13.41 21.96 -8.71
N VAL A 99 -12.48 21.52 -9.55
CA VAL A 99 -11.16 21.07 -9.12
C VAL A 99 -10.38 22.22 -8.46
N ARG A 100 -10.39 23.41 -9.04
CA ARG A 100 -9.78 24.60 -8.44
C ARG A 100 -10.36 24.88 -7.06
N ARG A 101 -11.69 24.82 -6.91
CA ARG A 101 -12.38 25.00 -5.62
C ARG A 101 -12.00 23.95 -4.58
N LEU A 102 -11.64 22.73 -4.98
CA LEU A 102 -11.11 21.72 -4.06
C LEU A 102 -9.75 22.14 -3.45
N TYR A 103 -8.95 22.93 -4.16
CA TYR A 103 -7.60 23.36 -3.72
C TYR A 103 -7.51 24.82 -3.27
N THR A 104 -8.42 25.70 -3.68
CA THR A 104 -8.45 27.12 -3.28
C THR A 104 -9.32 27.29 -2.05
N SER A 105 -8.67 27.26 -0.89
CA SER A 105 -9.22 27.49 0.45
C SER A 105 -9.71 28.95 0.62
N ASP A 106 -11.00 29.22 0.51
CA ASP A 106 -11.63 30.43 1.08
C ASP A 106 -12.55 30.06 2.25
N GLU A 107 -12.29 30.64 3.43
CA GLU A 107 -12.92 30.30 4.73
C GLU A 107 -14.44 30.52 4.76
N THR A 108 -15.01 31.42 3.97
CA THR A 108 -16.43 31.80 4.04
C THR A 108 -17.41 30.77 3.46
N LEU A 109 -16.97 29.96 2.49
CA LEU A 109 -17.75 28.82 1.98
C LEU A 109 -17.41 27.52 2.68
N MET A 110 -16.27 27.49 3.41
CA MET A 110 -15.82 26.36 4.21
C MET A 110 -16.81 26.06 5.35
N ASP A 111 -17.41 27.05 6.00
CA ASP A 111 -18.38 26.82 7.09
C ASP A 111 -19.66 26.12 6.61
N ARG A 112 -20.28 26.59 5.53
CA ARG A 112 -21.46 25.94 4.94
C ARG A 112 -21.15 24.54 4.41
N PHE A 113 -19.93 24.33 3.93
CA PHE A 113 -19.49 23.06 3.38
C PHE A 113 -19.14 22.04 4.48
N VAL A 114 -18.43 22.47 5.54
CA VAL A 114 -18.13 21.67 6.73
C VAL A 114 -19.43 21.24 7.39
N ASP A 115 -20.47 22.07 7.40
CA ASP A 115 -21.78 21.68 7.89
C ASP A 115 -22.48 20.61 7.04
N VAL A 116 -22.28 20.58 5.72
CA VAL A 116 -22.78 19.50 4.85
C VAL A 116 -21.99 18.20 5.09
N VAL A 117 -20.66 18.26 5.20
CA VAL A 117 -19.83 17.08 5.54
C VAL A 117 -20.19 16.56 6.94
N ARG A 118 -20.37 17.45 7.91
CA ARG A 118 -20.82 17.12 9.28
C ARG A 118 -22.24 16.55 9.28
N PHE A 119 -23.12 17.02 8.39
CA PHE A 119 -24.47 16.49 8.24
C PHE A 119 -24.46 15.07 7.63
N VAL A 120 -23.70 14.84 6.55
CA VAL A 120 -23.57 13.51 5.94
C VAL A 120 -22.87 12.53 6.90
N SER A 121 -21.83 12.96 7.60
CA SER A 121 -21.15 12.12 8.61
C SER A 121 -21.94 11.90 9.90
N ARG A 122 -22.90 12.77 10.25
CA ARG A 122 -23.84 12.53 11.37
C ARG A 122 -24.89 11.46 11.05
N LEU A 123 -25.20 11.25 9.78
CA LEU A 123 -26.14 10.21 9.33
C LEU A 123 -25.47 8.84 9.14
N VAL A 124 -24.13 8.79 9.11
CA VAL A 124 -23.33 7.58 8.93
C VAL A 124 -22.24 7.52 10.01
N PRO A 125 -22.42 6.74 11.10
CA PRO A 125 -21.52 6.72 12.26
C PRO A 125 -20.04 6.40 11.97
N SER A 126 -19.75 5.80 10.81
CA SER A 126 -18.43 5.40 10.34
C SER A 126 -17.79 6.34 9.33
N ALA A 127 -18.44 7.45 8.95
CA ALA A 127 -17.92 8.34 7.92
C ALA A 127 -16.67 9.11 8.39
N PRO A 128 -15.61 9.20 7.59
CA PRO A 128 -14.38 9.90 7.94
C PRO A 128 -14.63 11.39 8.21
N ARG A 129 -13.97 11.94 9.23
CA ARG A 129 -13.98 13.38 9.55
C ARG A 129 -12.97 14.12 8.67
N ALA A 130 -13.14 14.01 7.36
CA ALA A 130 -12.24 14.60 6.37
C ALA A 130 -12.72 16.00 5.98
N SER A 131 -11.80 16.95 5.84
CA SER A 131 -12.08 18.25 5.23
C SER A 131 -12.14 18.14 3.69
N ILE A 132 -12.62 19.19 3.00
CA ILE A 132 -12.51 19.30 1.53
C ILE A 132 -11.09 19.10 1.06
N ARG A 133 -10.15 19.69 1.79
CA ARG A 133 -8.74 19.69 1.43
C ARG A 133 -8.17 18.29 1.50
N ASP A 134 -8.58 17.52 2.50
CA ASP A 134 -8.16 16.12 2.67
C ASP A 134 -8.74 15.24 1.55
N LEU A 135 -10.01 15.48 1.17
CA LEU A 135 -10.64 14.87 0.00
C LEU A 135 -9.88 15.23 -1.28
N ALA A 136 -9.56 16.50 -1.49
CA ALA A 136 -8.84 16.99 -2.67
C ALA A 136 -7.45 16.37 -2.79
N LYS A 137 -6.72 16.27 -1.67
CA LYS A 137 -5.42 15.63 -1.59
C LYS A 137 -5.52 14.15 -1.95
N SER A 138 -6.41 13.41 -1.27
CA SER A 138 -6.61 11.97 -1.48
C SER A 138 -6.98 11.67 -2.93
N LEU A 139 -7.90 12.45 -3.52
CA LEU A 139 -8.29 12.29 -4.93
C LEU A 139 -7.11 12.52 -5.88
N ARG A 140 -6.26 13.52 -5.60
CA ARG A 140 -5.07 13.78 -6.41
C ARG A 140 -4.06 12.65 -6.30
N GLU A 141 -3.83 12.13 -5.10
CA GLU A 141 -2.91 11.04 -4.85
C GLU A 141 -3.39 9.77 -5.58
N LEU A 142 -4.67 9.42 -5.47
CA LEU A 142 -5.28 8.30 -6.20
C LEU A 142 -5.20 8.48 -7.73
N ALA A 143 -5.53 9.68 -8.22
CA ALA A 143 -5.42 10.02 -9.64
C ALA A 143 -3.97 9.91 -10.13
N SER A 144 -3.02 10.45 -9.37
CA SER A 144 -1.59 10.43 -9.70
C SER A 144 -1.08 9.00 -9.74
N LEU A 145 -1.43 8.21 -8.73
CA LEU A 145 -1.07 6.80 -8.67
C LEU A 145 -1.66 6.04 -9.86
N ALA A 146 -2.95 6.20 -10.17
CA ALA A 146 -3.59 5.52 -11.28
C ALA A 146 -3.00 5.90 -12.64
N PHE A 147 -2.69 7.17 -12.85
CA PHE A 147 -2.19 7.67 -14.13
C PHE A 147 -0.70 7.37 -14.32
N TYR A 148 0.15 7.67 -13.33
CA TYR A 148 1.61 7.54 -13.45
C TYR A 148 2.13 6.12 -13.17
N SER A 149 1.33 5.23 -12.59
CA SER A 149 1.66 3.78 -12.54
C SER A 149 1.22 3.02 -13.80
N ASN A 150 0.66 3.72 -14.78
CA ASN A 150 0.32 3.13 -16.07
C ASN A 150 1.61 2.85 -16.86
N PRO A 151 1.83 1.61 -17.36
CA PRO A 151 3.01 1.28 -18.16
C PRO A 151 3.18 2.15 -19.41
N GLY A 152 2.08 2.65 -19.98
CA GLY A 152 2.08 3.53 -21.15
C GLY A 152 2.30 5.01 -20.84
N SER A 153 2.43 5.41 -19.57
CA SER A 153 2.68 6.81 -19.22
C SER A 153 4.10 7.25 -19.63
N ASP A 154 4.24 8.48 -20.11
CA ASP A 154 5.55 8.99 -20.55
C ASP A 154 6.53 9.05 -19.38
N MET A 155 7.55 8.22 -19.46
CA MET A 155 8.59 8.06 -18.44
C MET A 155 9.39 9.34 -18.19
N ARG A 156 9.41 10.29 -19.14
CA ARG A 156 10.05 11.60 -18.95
C ARG A 156 9.31 12.46 -17.94
N VAL A 157 8.03 12.21 -17.72
CA VAL A 157 7.22 12.96 -16.75
C VAL A 157 7.52 12.49 -15.32
N THR A 158 7.72 11.18 -15.13
CA THR A 158 8.09 10.62 -13.81
C THR A 158 9.59 10.65 -13.55
N GLY A 159 10.41 10.76 -14.60
CA GLY A 159 11.86 10.58 -14.54
C GLY A 159 12.27 9.14 -14.22
N TYR A 160 11.32 8.20 -14.21
CA TYR A 160 11.55 6.81 -13.80
C TYR A 160 11.63 5.90 -15.03
N GLN A 161 12.78 5.24 -15.19
CA GLN A 161 12.93 4.14 -16.13
C GLN A 161 12.58 2.81 -15.44
N PRO A 162 11.54 2.07 -15.91
CA PRO A 162 11.24 0.74 -15.40
C PRO A 162 12.46 -0.16 -15.50
N ILE A 163 12.68 -0.98 -14.48
CA ILE A 163 13.89 -1.81 -14.40
C ILE A 163 14.06 -2.71 -15.62
N GLN A 164 12.95 -3.19 -16.21
CA GLN A 164 12.95 -4.03 -17.40
C GLN A 164 13.45 -3.32 -18.67
N GLN A 165 13.42 -1.99 -18.67
CA GLN A 165 13.82 -1.14 -19.79
C GLN A 165 15.19 -0.48 -19.60
N ARG A 166 15.85 -0.68 -18.45
CA ARG A 166 17.18 -0.12 -18.17
C ARG A 166 18.27 -0.84 -18.97
N ASP A 167 19.38 -0.15 -19.19
CA ASP A 167 20.59 -0.77 -19.73
C ASP A 167 21.36 -1.49 -18.62
N TYR A 168 21.77 -2.72 -18.93
CA TYR A 168 22.56 -3.59 -18.06
C TYR A 168 23.83 -4.08 -18.77
N SER A 169 24.32 -3.36 -19.77
CA SER A 169 25.50 -3.69 -20.55
C SER A 169 26.76 -4.00 -19.70
N THR A 170 26.85 -3.45 -18.49
CA THR A 170 27.95 -3.68 -17.53
C THR A 170 27.67 -4.75 -16.47
N ARG A 171 26.46 -5.34 -16.44
CA ARG A 171 25.99 -6.28 -15.41
C ARG A 171 25.67 -7.65 -16.01
N GLY A 172 26.71 -8.49 -16.15
CA GLY A 172 26.59 -9.86 -16.68
C GLY A 172 25.85 -10.83 -15.76
N ASP A 173 25.58 -10.43 -14.51
CA ASP A 173 24.78 -11.16 -13.52
C ASP A 173 23.26 -11.00 -13.73
N VAL A 174 22.83 -10.02 -14.52
CA VAL A 174 21.41 -9.72 -14.75
C VAL A 174 20.91 -10.51 -15.96
N ASP A 175 19.93 -11.39 -15.73
CA ASP A 175 19.18 -12.02 -16.82
C ASP A 175 18.19 -11.01 -17.42
N VAL A 176 18.68 -10.23 -18.38
CA VAL A 176 17.89 -9.20 -19.08
C VAL A 176 16.73 -9.81 -19.87
N VAL A 177 16.84 -11.05 -20.34
CA VAL A 177 15.78 -11.72 -21.10
C VAL A 177 14.61 -12.03 -20.19
N GLU A 178 14.88 -12.65 -19.04
CA GLU A 178 13.84 -12.94 -18.05
C GLU A 178 13.26 -11.65 -17.45
N LEU A 179 14.09 -10.66 -17.15
CA LEU A 179 13.64 -9.37 -16.64
C LEU A 179 12.66 -8.67 -17.61
N ARG A 180 12.92 -8.72 -18.92
CA ARG A 180 12.02 -8.15 -19.93
C ARG A 180 10.70 -8.92 -20.05
N ARG A 181 10.68 -10.23 -19.75
CA ARG A 181 9.43 -11.02 -19.71
C ARG A 181 8.55 -10.63 -18.53
N LEU A 182 9.14 -10.15 -17.43
CA LEU A 182 8.43 -9.61 -16.26
C LEU A 182 7.92 -8.17 -16.45
N GLY A 183 7.64 -7.76 -17.69
CA GLY A 183 7.09 -6.45 -18.01
C GLY A 183 5.74 -6.21 -17.31
N GLN A 184 5.42 -4.94 -17.05
CA GLN A 184 4.12 -4.58 -16.48
C GLN A 184 3.04 -4.62 -17.57
N PRO A 185 1.95 -5.38 -17.40
CA PRO A 185 0.86 -5.38 -18.37
C PRO A 185 0.07 -4.08 -18.29
N ASP A 186 -0.45 -3.60 -19.43
CA ASP A 186 -1.33 -2.42 -19.47
C ASP A 186 -2.54 -2.58 -18.55
N LEU A 187 -3.12 -3.78 -18.50
CA LEU A 187 -4.17 -4.15 -17.57
C LEU A 187 -3.85 -5.53 -16.97
N PHE A 188 -3.86 -5.63 -15.65
CA PHE A 188 -3.69 -6.89 -14.94
C PHE A 188 -5.06 -7.51 -14.59
N ASP A 189 -5.10 -8.83 -14.46
CA ASP A 189 -6.30 -9.54 -13.98
C ASP A 189 -6.39 -9.46 -12.44
N PRO A 190 -7.43 -8.82 -11.87
CA PRO A 190 -7.60 -8.78 -10.42
C PRO A 190 -7.69 -10.16 -9.77
N LYS A 191 -8.17 -11.19 -10.47
CA LYS A 191 -8.22 -12.56 -9.95
C LYS A 191 -6.82 -13.12 -9.76
N GLU A 192 -5.94 -12.95 -10.74
CA GLU A 192 -4.56 -13.38 -10.63
C GLU A 192 -3.86 -12.68 -9.45
N VAL A 193 -4.09 -11.37 -9.30
CA VAL A 193 -3.53 -10.59 -8.18
C VAL A 193 -4.02 -11.12 -6.84
N ALA A 194 -5.34 -11.31 -6.68
CA ALA A 194 -5.98 -11.76 -5.44
C ALA A 194 -5.75 -13.24 -5.12
N SER A 195 -5.39 -14.06 -6.12
CA SER A 195 -5.20 -15.51 -5.99
C SER A 195 -4.17 -15.91 -4.93
N ILE A 196 -3.27 -14.99 -4.56
CA ILE A 196 -2.25 -15.21 -3.54
C ILE A 196 -2.80 -15.21 -2.11
N PHE A 197 -3.98 -14.63 -1.89
CA PHE A 197 -4.63 -14.51 -0.58
C PHE A 197 -5.58 -15.65 -0.24
N GLN A 198 -5.62 -16.65 -1.10
CA GLN A 198 -6.65 -17.68 -1.04
C GLN A 198 -6.24 -18.95 -0.30
N GLU A 199 -7.27 -19.61 0.25
CA GLU A 199 -7.19 -20.86 0.99
C GLU A 199 -6.47 -21.98 0.21
N HIS A 200 -5.76 -22.83 0.97
CA HIS A 200 -4.73 -23.78 0.51
C HIS A 200 -3.44 -23.12 0.07
N HIS A 201 -3.01 -22.09 0.81
CA HIS A 201 -1.61 -21.74 0.85
C HIS A 201 -0.81 -23.03 1.11
N PRO A 202 0.33 -23.31 0.47
CA PRO A 202 1.14 -24.51 0.73
C PRO A 202 1.61 -24.69 2.18
N TYR A 203 1.26 -23.78 3.09
CA TYR A 203 1.54 -23.84 4.53
C TYR A 203 0.28 -24.01 5.38
N ASP A 204 -0.89 -24.19 4.75
CA ASP A 204 -2.11 -24.65 5.41
C ASP A 204 -1.91 -26.13 5.76
N LEU A 205 -1.16 -26.35 6.84
CA LEU A 205 -0.83 -27.67 7.33
C LEU A 205 -2.07 -28.21 8.04
N GLY A 206 -2.43 -29.47 7.76
CA GLY A 206 -3.42 -30.21 8.56
C GLY A 206 -3.04 -30.33 10.05
N ARG A 207 -1.84 -29.87 10.43
CA ARG A 207 -1.36 -29.81 11.80
C ARG A 207 -0.52 -28.54 12.03
N LEU A 208 -1.03 -27.62 12.86
CA LEU A 208 -0.38 -26.35 13.21
C LEU A 208 0.85 -26.51 14.14
N PHE A 209 0.88 -27.57 14.94
CA PHE A 209 1.90 -27.84 15.96
C PHE A 209 2.37 -29.28 15.85
N ALA A 210 3.66 -29.55 16.03
CA ALA A 210 4.21 -30.90 16.05
C ALA A 210 3.59 -31.82 17.12
N ASN A 211 2.92 -31.28 18.16
CA ASN A 211 2.36 -31.99 19.34
C ASN A 211 3.22 -33.19 19.80
N ASP A 212 4.51 -32.95 19.99
CA ASP A 212 5.50 -33.95 20.42
C ASP A 212 5.80 -33.88 21.93
N GLY A 213 4.93 -33.21 22.69
CA GLY A 213 5.05 -33.03 24.15
C GLY A 213 5.75 -31.73 24.56
N ARG A 214 6.37 -30.99 23.62
CA ARG A 214 6.94 -29.67 23.90
C ARG A 214 5.83 -28.62 24.14
N PRO A 215 6.06 -27.62 25.01
CA PRO A 215 5.14 -26.50 25.17
C PRO A 215 4.95 -25.74 23.85
N LYS A 216 3.69 -25.41 23.55
CA LYS A 216 3.29 -24.76 22.30
C LYS A 216 3.39 -23.25 22.43
N ILE A 217 3.99 -22.61 21.43
CA ILE A 217 4.06 -21.15 21.34
C ILE A 217 3.52 -20.70 20.00
N ALA A 218 2.50 -19.84 20.03
CA ALA A 218 1.99 -19.15 18.85
C ALA A 218 2.62 -17.76 18.75
N VAL A 219 3.30 -17.49 17.65
CA VAL A 219 3.84 -16.17 17.32
C VAL A 219 2.93 -15.54 16.26
N ILE A 220 2.33 -14.41 16.59
CA ILE A 220 1.42 -13.69 15.71
C ILE A 220 2.19 -12.57 15.02
N GLY A 221 2.30 -12.67 13.69
CA GLY A 221 3.10 -11.78 12.84
C GLY A 221 4.53 -12.27 12.68
N SER A 222 4.98 -12.36 11.43
CA SER A 222 6.35 -12.77 11.06
C SER A 222 7.31 -11.58 10.85
N GLY A 223 6.93 -10.40 11.35
CA GLY A 223 7.71 -9.17 11.24
C GLY A 223 9.04 -9.18 12.01
N ALA A 224 9.69 -8.01 12.06
CA ALA A 224 11.02 -7.83 12.67
C ALA A 224 11.19 -8.49 14.05
N GLY A 225 10.21 -8.33 14.95
CA GLY A 225 10.24 -8.94 16.29
C GLY A 225 9.80 -10.40 16.28
N GLY A 226 8.68 -10.70 15.63
CA GLY A 226 8.06 -12.03 15.66
C GLY A 226 8.95 -13.11 15.08
N ALA A 227 9.57 -12.87 13.92
CA ALA A 227 10.50 -13.83 13.31
C ALA A 227 11.71 -14.11 14.21
N VAL A 228 12.27 -13.08 14.86
CA VAL A 228 13.42 -13.24 15.77
C VAL A 228 13.03 -14.06 17.00
N VAL A 229 11.90 -13.74 17.64
CA VAL A 229 11.40 -14.50 18.80
C VAL A 229 11.14 -15.95 18.42
N ALA A 230 10.45 -16.20 17.30
CA ALA A 230 10.16 -17.54 16.82
C ALA A 230 11.44 -18.35 16.58
N ALA A 231 12.42 -17.76 15.88
CA ALA A 231 13.69 -18.40 15.60
C ALA A 231 14.46 -18.76 16.89
N ARG A 232 14.54 -17.82 17.84
CA ARG A 232 15.24 -18.05 19.12
C ARG A 232 14.57 -19.13 19.95
N LEU A 233 13.25 -19.11 20.08
CA LEU A 233 12.51 -20.14 20.82
C LEU A 233 12.65 -21.52 20.17
N ALA A 234 12.55 -21.60 18.84
CA ALA A 234 12.71 -22.85 18.09
C ALA A 234 14.12 -23.42 18.22
N GLN A 235 15.17 -22.58 18.15
CA GLN A 235 16.57 -22.98 18.30
C GLN A 235 16.88 -23.64 19.66
N THR A 236 16.12 -23.34 20.71
CA THR A 236 16.30 -24.01 22.01
C THR A 236 15.93 -25.50 21.98
N GLY A 237 15.14 -25.93 21.00
CA GLY A 237 14.53 -27.27 20.94
C GLY A 237 13.45 -27.51 22.00
N ARG A 238 13.21 -26.57 22.93
CA ARG A 238 12.28 -26.76 24.05
C ARG A 238 10.82 -26.51 23.69
N TYR A 239 10.58 -25.70 22.65
CA TYR A 239 9.23 -25.25 22.28
C TYR A 239 8.82 -25.77 20.91
N ASP A 240 7.52 -26.05 20.77
CA ASP A 240 6.85 -26.29 19.49
C ASP A 240 6.25 -24.96 19.02
N VAL A 241 6.89 -24.31 18.05
CA VAL A 241 6.63 -22.91 17.68
C VAL A 241 5.89 -22.85 16.35
N ALA A 242 4.73 -22.19 16.34
CA ALA A 242 3.97 -21.89 15.14
C ALA A 242 3.94 -20.38 14.88
N ILE A 243 4.11 -19.96 13.62
CA ILE A 243 4.05 -18.55 13.20
C ILE A 243 2.77 -18.35 12.38
N PHE A 244 2.02 -17.32 12.72
CA PHE A 244 0.80 -16.94 12.02
C PHE A 244 1.05 -15.59 11.33
N GLU A 245 0.90 -15.55 10.01
CA GLU A 245 1.11 -14.35 9.20
C GLU A 245 -0.13 -14.15 8.31
N SER A 246 -0.61 -12.91 8.20
CA SER A 246 -1.78 -12.57 7.39
C SER A 246 -1.42 -12.44 5.91
N GLY A 247 -0.14 -12.17 5.61
CA GLY A 247 0.37 -12.09 4.25
C GLY A 247 0.94 -13.38 3.67
N PRO A 248 1.10 -13.42 2.34
CA PRO A 248 1.69 -14.56 1.65
C PRO A 248 3.20 -14.64 1.88
N ARG A 249 3.78 -15.82 1.63
CA ARG A 249 5.24 -15.96 1.53
C ARG A 249 5.66 -15.80 0.08
N MET A 250 6.41 -14.74 -0.21
CA MET A 250 6.99 -14.49 -1.52
C MET A 250 8.33 -15.21 -1.65
N ARG A 251 8.58 -15.83 -2.81
CA ARG A 251 9.91 -16.33 -3.18
C ARG A 251 10.69 -15.26 -3.94
N PRO A 252 12.03 -15.34 -3.95
CA PRO A 252 12.83 -14.53 -4.88
C PRO A 252 12.30 -14.66 -6.32
N GLY A 253 12.14 -13.53 -7.01
CA GLY A 253 11.55 -13.47 -8.36
C GLY A 253 10.02 -13.39 -8.42
N GLU A 254 9.29 -13.67 -7.34
CA GLU A 254 7.81 -13.54 -7.32
C GLU A 254 7.32 -12.12 -6.97
N TYR A 255 8.23 -11.23 -6.57
CA TYR A 255 7.89 -9.88 -6.16
C TYR A 255 7.34 -9.06 -7.34
N PRO A 256 6.15 -8.44 -7.20
CA PRO A 256 5.56 -7.67 -8.28
C PRO A 256 6.40 -6.45 -8.63
N LEU A 257 6.58 -6.23 -9.93
CA LEU A 257 7.19 -5.01 -10.44
C LEU A 257 6.16 -3.93 -10.75
N ASP A 258 4.89 -4.32 -10.96
CA ASP A 258 3.75 -3.43 -11.13
C ASP A 258 3.32 -2.82 -9.79
N THR A 259 3.18 -1.50 -9.75
CA THR A 259 2.85 -0.75 -8.53
C THR A 259 1.54 -1.18 -7.90
N PHE A 260 0.46 -1.33 -8.67
CA PHE A 260 -0.85 -1.70 -8.12
C PHE A 260 -0.88 -3.16 -7.69
N VAL A 261 -0.24 -4.05 -8.46
CA VAL A 261 -0.09 -5.45 -8.06
C VAL A 261 0.71 -5.56 -6.75
N GLY A 262 1.82 -4.83 -6.65
CA GLY A 262 2.66 -4.79 -5.44
C GLY A 262 1.90 -4.22 -4.24
N MET A 263 1.20 -3.11 -4.43
CA MET A 263 0.35 -2.50 -3.41
C MET A 263 -0.70 -3.49 -2.89
N SER A 264 -1.45 -4.12 -3.80
CA SER A 264 -2.48 -5.09 -3.44
C SER A 264 -1.92 -6.36 -2.80
N ARG A 265 -0.72 -6.83 -3.22
CA ARG A 265 -0.13 -8.10 -2.77
C ARG A 265 0.63 -7.99 -1.45
N LEU A 266 1.32 -6.87 -1.22
CA LEU A 266 2.34 -6.74 -0.19
C LEU A 266 1.93 -5.83 0.98
N PHE A 267 0.85 -5.07 0.85
CA PHE A 267 0.41 -4.15 1.89
C PHE A 267 -1.01 -4.46 2.38
N GLU A 268 -1.21 -4.27 3.67
CA GLU A 268 -2.53 -4.27 4.29
C GLU A 268 -3.38 -3.15 3.69
N GLY A 269 -4.61 -3.47 3.32
CA GLY A 269 -5.53 -2.53 2.68
C GLY A 269 -5.05 -2.04 1.32
N GLY A 270 -4.12 -2.73 0.66
CA GLY A 270 -3.53 -2.28 -0.60
C GLY A 270 -2.72 -0.97 -0.47
N LEU A 271 -2.25 -0.61 0.72
CA LEU A 271 -1.63 0.71 1.00
C LEU A 271 -2.64 1.89 0.91
N MET A 272 -3.93 1.61 1.04
CA MET A 272 -4.99 2.64 1.15
C MET A 272 -5.50 2.83 2.57
N THR A 273 -4.86 2.20 3.57
CA THR A 273 -5.15 2.55 4.97
C THR A 273 -4.69 3.99 5.20
N LEU A 274 -5.65 4.87 5.50
CA LEU A 274 -5.40 6.28 5.76
C LEU A 274 -5.59 6.64 7.24
N SER A 275 -4.98 7.73 7.68
CA SER A 275 -5.32 8.38 8.94
C SER A 275 -6.78 8.85 8.95
N ARG A 276 -7.33 9.14 10.14
CA ARG A 276 -8.75 9.54 10.29
C ARG A 276 -9.13 10.81 9.49
N ASN A 277 -8.15 11.66 9.23
CA ASN A 277 -8.26 12.90 8.45
C ASN A 277 -7.69 12.75 7.02
N LEU A 278 -7.41 11.52 6.57
CA LEU A 278 -6.98 11.19 5.20
C LEU A 278 -5.68 11.89 4.74
N ASP A 279 -4.83 12.29 5.67
CA ASP A 279 -3.60 13.04 5.36
C ASP A 279 -2.33 12.18 5.31
N ILE A 280 -2.37 10.96 5.87
CA ILE A 280 -1.22 10.08 5.99
C ILE A 280 -1.64 8.66 5.59
N HIS A 281 -0.87 8.04 4.69
CA HIS A 281 -0.96 6.61 4.40
C HIS A 281 -0.20 5.81 5.45
N LEU A 282 -0.84 4.78 6.01
CA LEU A 282 -0.18 3.82 6.90
C LEU A 282 0.40 2.67 6.08
N LEU A 283 1.73 2.67 5.94
CA LEU A 283 2.48 1.61 5.27
C LEU A 283 2.60 0.41 6.21
N ARG A 284 1.75 -0.60 6.00
CA ARG A 284 1.77 -1.86 6.77
C ARG A 284 2.01 -3.03 5.83
N GLY A 285 3.17 -3.66 5.96
CA GLY A 285 3.52 -4.83 5.16
C GLY A 285 2.68 -6.04 5.57
N ARG A 286 1.97 -6.62 4.60
CA ARG A 286 1.19 -7.86 4.74
C ARG A 286 1.85 -8.94 3.89
N VAL A 287 2.95 -9.49 4.39
CA VAL A 287 3.80 -10.47 3.72
C VAL A 287 4.66 -11.18 4.76
N VAL A 288 5.14 -12.40 4.53
CA VAL A 288 6.12 -13.02 5.42
C VAL A 288 7.38 -12.14 5.54
N GLY A 289 7.71 -11.72 6.76
CA GLY A 289 8.71 -10.68 7.08
C GLY A 289 8.10 -9.32 7.44
N GLY A 290 6.82 -9.09 7.13
CA GLY A 290 6.11 -7.84 7.41
C GLY A 290 6.76 -6.63 6.75
N GLY A 291 6.80 -5.50 7.47
CA GLY A 291 7.38 -4.26 6.97
C GLY A 291 8.89 -4.33 6.65
N THR A 292 9.62 -5.34 7.15
CA THR A 292 11.06 -5.48 6.84
C THR A 292 11.32 -5.84 5.38
N VAL A 293 10.32 -6.38 4.68
CA VAL A 293 10.42 -6.66 3.23
C VAL A 293 10.49 -5.38 2.40
N MET A 294 9.97 -4.26 2.94
CA MET A 294 9.86 -2.99 2.22
C MET A 294 10.93 -1.97 2.65
N THR A 295 11.87 -2.37 3.51
CA THR A 295 12.95 -1.49 3.96
C THR A 295 14.05 -1.35 2.90
N SER A 296 14.73 -0.21 2.88
CA SER A 296 15.93 0.00 2.05
C SER A 296 17.17 -0.73 2.57
N GLY A 297 17.06 -1.46 3.69
CA GLY A 297 18.17 -2.14 4.34
C GLY A 297 19.01 -1.23 5.24
N LEU A 298 18.66 0.05 5.38
CA LEU A 298 19.36 0.98 6.25
C LEU A 298 19.03 0.72 7.73
N SER A 299 20.07 0.63 8.56
CA SER A 299 19.96 0.60 10.01
C SER A 299 20.69 1.81 10.61
N VAL A 300 20.03 2.53 11.51
CA VAL A 300 20.59 3.71 12.17
C VAL A 300 20.85 3.39 13.63
N LYS A 301 22.04 3.74 14.11
CA LYS A 301 22.39 3.56 15.53
C LYS A 301 21.42 4.35 16.42
N MET A 302 20.97 3.71 17.50
CA MET A 302 20.15 4.35 18.52
C MET A 302 20.90 5.54 19.14
N ARG A 303 20.18 6.65 19.39
CA ARG A 303 20.73 7.80 20.09
C ARG A 303 21.09 7.43 21.52
N ALA A 304 22.21 7.93 22.03
CA ALA A 304 22.68 7.66 23.40
C ALA A 304 21.61 7.99 24.45
N GLU A 305 20.91 9.12 24.30
CA GLU A 305 19.82 9.50 25.20
C GLU A 305 18.66 8.49 25.20
N THR A 306 18.29 7.95 24.04
CA THR A 306 17.25 6.92 23.94
C THR A 306 17.69 5.64 24.64
N MET A 307 18.94 5.21 24.40
CA MET A 307 19.54 4.05 25.05
C MET A 307 19.52 4.20 26.58
N ASP A 308 19.94 5.36 27.09
CA ASP A 308 20.00 5.62 28.54
C ASP A 308 18.60 5.60 29.18
N ARG A 309 17.58 6.13 28.49
CA ARG A 309 16.19 6.13 28.98
C ARG A 309 15.55 4.74 28.94
N TRP A 310 15.88 3.93 27.96
CA TRP A 310 15.35 2.56 27.83
C TRP A 310 16.00 1.60 28.82
N CYS A 311 17.30 1.77 29.05
CA CYS A 311 18.08 0.91 29.94
C CYS A 311 18.11 1.42 31.40
N SER A 312 17.27 2.40 31.75
CA SER A 312 17.18 2.87 33.13
C SER A 312 16.57 1.79 34.03
N THR A 313 16.94 1.80 35.31
CA THR A 313 16.44 0.82 36.29
C THR A 313 15.01 1.11 36.76
N ALA A 314 14.48 2.29 36.44
CA ALA A 314 13.12 2.72 36.75
C ALA A 314 12.66 3.83 35.79
N GLY A 315 11.34 4.00 35.66
CA GLY A 315 10.71 5.03 34.83
C GLY A 315 9.80 4.46 33.74
N GLU A 316 8.95 5.30 33.16
CA GLU A 316 7.92 4.90 32.19
C GLU A 316 8.48 4.32 30.89
N LEU A 317 9.75 4.60 30.58
CA LEU A 317 10.42 4.15 29.35
C LEU A 317 11.38 2.99 29.59
N ALA A 318 11.57 2.55 30.84
CA ALA A 318 12.47 1.45 31.17
C ALA A 318 11.93 0.13 30.60
N ILE A 319 12.72 -0.54 29.77
CA ILE A 319 12.33 -1.82 29.13
C ILE A 319 12.86 -3.05 29.88
N GLY A 320 13.48 -2.86 31.04
CA GLY A 320 13.91 -3.95 31.91
C GLY A 320 15.14 -4.72 31.43
N VAL A 321 15.94 -4.13 30.54
CA VAL A 321 17.26 -4.65 30.14
C VAL A 321 18.33 -3.61 30.41
N THR A 322 19.54 -4.07 30.75
CA THR A 322 20.71 -3.21 30.88
C THR A 322 21.24 -2.80 29.50
N ARG A 323 22.04 -1.73 29.46
CA ARG A 323 22.72 -1.28 28.24
C ARG A 323 23.54 -2.42 27.62
N ALA A 324 24.30 -3.15 28.44
CA ALA A 324 25.14 -4.24 27.99
C ALA A 324 24.33 -5.39 27.36
N GLU A 325 23.17 -5.73 27.91
CA GLU A 325 22.28 -6.76 27.35
C GLU A 325 21.67 -6.31 26.01
N LEU A 326 21.26 -5.05 25.91
CA LEU A 326 20.72 -4.50 24.66
C LEU A 326 21.78 -4.39 23.56
N GLU A 327 23.00 -3.94 23.90
CA GLU A 327 24.15 -3.89 22.99
C GLU A 327 24.54 -5.29 22.50
N ALA A 328 24.61 -6.28 23.39
CA ALA A 328 24.85 -7.67 22.99
C ALA A 328 23.79 -8.20 22.01
N GLY A 329 22.52 -7.77 22.18
CA GLY A 329 21.44 -8.05 21.25
C GLY A 329 21.68 -7.43 19.87
N PHE A 330 22.10 -6.16 19.81
CA PHE A 330 22.44 -5.48 18.55
C PHE A 330 23.63 -6.15 17.86
N ASP A 331 24.70 -6.48 18.59
CA ASP A 331 25.87 -7.14 18.03
C ASP A 331 25.53 -8.51 17.44
N ALA A 332 24.67 -9.28 18.11
CA ALA A 332 24.19 -10.56 17.59
C ALA A 332 23.40 -10.39 16.28
N VAL A 333 22.57 -9.34 16.16
CA VAL A 333 21.83 -9.05 14.92
C VAL A 333 22.77 -8.56 13.82
N HIS A 334 23.71 -7.68 14.13
CA HIS A 334 24.70 -7.18 13.19
C HIS A 334 25.54 -8.32 12.59
N ALA A 335 25.96 -9.27 13.42
CA ALA A 335 26.72 -10.44 12.99
C ALA A 335 25.90 -11.34 12.04
N VAL A 336 24.64 -11.62 12.38
CA VAL A 336 23.76 -12.48 11.56
C VAL A 336 23.40 -11.82 10.23
N GLN A 337 23.24 -10.50 10.20
CA GLN A 337 22.87 -9.74 9.00
C GLN A 337 24.08 -9.25 8.20
N HIS A 338 25.30 -9.54 8.66
CA HIS A 338 26.55 -9.02 8.06
C HIS A 338 26.52 -7.50 7.84
N MET A 339 26.01 -6.76 8.82
CA MET A 339 25.89 -5.30 8.71
C MET A 339 27.27 -4.63 8.66
N GLY A 340 27.43 -3.67 7.76
CA GLY A 340 28.61 -2.81 7.65
C GLY A 340 28.23 -1.32 7.57
N PRO A 341 29.19 -0.41 7.82
CA PRO A 341 29.02 1.00 7.54
C PRO A 341 28.64 1.25 6.08
N LEU A 342 27.79 2.26 5.83
CA LEU A 342 27.38 2.62 4.48
C LEU A 342 28.57 3.07 3.62
N ASP A 343 29.55 3.74 4.24
CA ASP A 343 30.75 4.25 3.57
C ASP A 343 31.71 3.14 3.11
N ASP A 344 31.51 1.91 3.59
CA ASP A 344 32.30 0.74 3.23
C ASP A 344 31.66 -0.08 2.09
N LEU A 345 30.52 0.37 1.55
CA LEU A 345 29.89 -0.28 0.41
C LEU A 345 30.76 -0.09 -0.85
N PRO A 346 30.99 -1.14 -1.66
CA PRO A 346 31.67 -0.98 -2.93
C PRO A 346 30.93 0.01 -3.83
N ASP A 347 31.67 0.86 -4.56
CA ASP A 347 31.11 1.78 -5.58
C ASP A 347 30.26 1.07 -6.66
N ALA A 348 30.32 -0.26 -6.72
CA ALA A 348 29.66 -1.12 -7.70
C ALA A 348 28.28 -1.66 -7.27
N LEU A 349 27.81 -1.37 -6.04
CA LEU A 349 26.42 -1.60 -5.62
C LEU A 349 25.53 -0.46 -6.10
#